data_AF-A0A067DZJ0-F1
#
_entry.id   AF-A0A067DZJ0-F1
#
_cell.length_a   1.000
_cell.length_b   1.000
_cell.length_c   1.000
_cell.angle_alpha   90.00
_cell.angle_beta   90.00
_cell.angle_gamma   90.00
#
_symmetry.space_group_name_H-M   'P 1'
#
loop_
_entity.id
_entity.type
_entity.pdbx_description
1 polymer ?
#
loop_
_entity_poly.entity_id
_entity_poly.type
_entity_poly.pdbx_seq_one_letter_code
_entity_poly.pdbx_strand_id
1 'polypeptide(L)'
;MGSEAALPKWASNPCIMGIDEAGRGPVLGPMVYGCLYCPCSYQQTLATLNFADSKTLKEEKREELFEDLKVNDSVGWAVDIIDPRELSAKMLNKNKINLNEISHDSAIGLITRVLNIGILLTEVYLDTVGDAEKYQAKLSQRFPSIKFVVSKKADSLYPVVSGASIVAKVTRDRTLRGWIFEETAENMHRNFGSGYPGGARCLKLSIVCNNFQSFGGLF
;
A
#
# COMPACT_ATOMS: atom_id res chain seq x y z
N MET A 1 -7.54 4.32 -26.87
CA MET A 1 -8.89 4.75 -26.49
C MET A 1 -9.20 4.08 -25.15
N GLY A 2 -8.93 4.77 -24.04
CA GLY A 2 -9.27 4.25 -22.72
C GLY A 2 -10.78 4.33 -22.53
N SER A 3 -11.40 3.23 -22.13
CA SER A 3 -12.80 3.25 -21.70
C SER A 3 -12.92 4.25 -20.55
N GLU A 4 -13.63 5.36 -20.75
CA GLU A 4 -14.16 6.15 -19.64
C GLU A 4 -15.12 5.24 -18.89
N ALA A 5 -14.62 4.57 -17.86
CA ALA A 5 -15.46 3.85 -16.93
C ALA A 5 -16.43 4.86 -16.34
N ALA A 6 -17.73 4.61 -16.50
CA ALA A 6 -18.75 5.50 -15.97
C ALA A 6 -18.53 5.68 -14.46
N LEU A 7 -18.58 6.92 -14.00
CA LEU A 7 -18.40 7.20 -12.59
C LEU A 7 -19.48 6.50 -11.76
N PRO A 8 -19.12 5.98 -10.58
CA PRO A 8 -20.11 5.37 -9.72
C PRO A 8 -21.17 6.40 -9.35
N LYS A 9 -22.42 5.96 -9.19
CA LYS A 9 -23.55 6.84 -8.85
C LYS A 9 -23.34 7.65 -7.57
N TRP A 10 -22.47 7.16 -6.68
CA TRP A 10 -22.12 7.80 -5.42
C TRP A 10 -20.93 8.77 -5.51
N ALA A 11 -20.31 8.94 -6.69
CA ALA A 11 -19.16 9.84 -6.88
C ALA A 11 -19.44 11.29 -6.46
N SER A 12 -20.68 11.76 -6.63
CA SER A 12 -21.12 13.10 -6.23
C SER A 12 -21.47 13.23 -4.74
N ASN A 13 -21.53 12.12 -4.00
CA ASN A 13 -21.81 12.13 -2.57
C ASN A 13 -20.50 12.32 -1.79
N PRO A 14 -20.55 12.93 -0.59
CA PRO A 14 -19.38 12.98 0.29
C PRO A 14 -18.80 11.57 0.50
N CYS A 15 -17.51 11.43 0.21
CA CYS A 15 -16.79 10.17 0.31
C CYS A 15 -15.69 10.23 1.36
N ILE A 16 -15.45 9.07 1.96
CA ILE A 16 -14.32 8.80 2.84
C ILE A 16 -13.32 7.90 2.13
N MET A 17 -12.04 8.03 2.48
CA MET A 17 -10.97 7.18 1.96
C MET A 17 -10.05 6.74 3.10
N GLY A 18 -9.62 5.48 3.05
CA GLY A 18 -8.55 4.94 3.88
C GLY A 18 -7.31 4.70 3.03
N ILE A 19 -6.13 4.92 3.61
CA ILE A 19 -4.84 4.62 3.01
C ILE A 19 -4.00 3.85 4.00
N ASP A 20 -3.37 2.78 3.53
CA ASP A 20 -2.40 1.99 4.28
C ASP A 20 -1.32 1.43 3.36
N GLU A 21 -0.21 0.96 3.93
CA GLU A 21 0.90 0.37 3.19
C GLU A 21 1.20 -1.08 3.59
N ALA A 22 1.84 -1.80 2.66
CA ALA A 22 2.45 -3.09 2.90
C ALA A 22 3.86 -3.10 2.30
N GLY A 23 4.82 -3.71 3.00
CA GLY A 23 6.17 -3.91 2.46
C GLY A 23 7.18 -2.80 2.77
N ARG A 24 6.93 -1.95 3.77
CA ARG A 24 7.88 -0.92 4.21
C ARG A 24 9.17 -1.47 4.87
N GLY A 25 9.07 -2.57 5.62
CA GLY A 25 10.17 -3.18 6.38
C GLY A 25 10.99 -4.30 5.70
N PRO A 26 10.41 -5.08 4.76
CA PRO A 26 11.11 -6.10 3.99
C PRO A 26 12.27 -5.56 3.15
N VAL A 27 13.33 -6.36 3.03
CA VAL A 27 14.49 -6.06 2.17
C VAL A 27 14.29 -6.55 0.73
N LEU A 28 13.25 -7.37 0.51
CA LEU A 28 12.90 -7.92 -0.79
C LEU A 28 11.42 -7.67 -1.10
N GLY A 29 11.16 -7.39 -2.37
CA GLY A 29 9.84 -7.13 -2.90
C GLY A 29 9.38 -5.68 -2.78
N PRO A 30 8.30 -5.33 -3.50
CA PRO A 30 7.86 -3.95 -3.61
C PRO A 30 7.26 -3.44 -2.30
N MET A 31 7.27 -2.12 -2.17
CA MET A 31 6.43 -1.40 -1.22
C MET A 31 5.12 -1.05 -1.94
N VAL A 32 3.99 -1.38 -1.35
CA VAL A 32 2.67 -1.17 -1.95
C VAL A 32 1.84 -0.27 -1.04
N TYR A 33 1.35 0.83 -1.59
CA TYR A 33 0.31 1.65 -0.98
C TYR A 33 -1.04 1.24 -1.56
N GLY A 34 -2.02 1.00 -0.69
CA GLY A 34 -3.40 0.72 -1.07
C GLY A 34 -4.32 1.81 -0.56
N CYS A 35 -5.36 2.11 -1.33
CA CYS A 35 -6.48 2.89 -0.83
C CYS A 35 -7.81 2.17 -1.08
N LEU A 36 -8.75 2.46 -0.19
CA LEU A 36 -10.16 2.09 -0.33
C LEU A 36 -10.99 3.34 -0.05
N TYR A 37 -11.97 3.63 -0.89
CA TYR A 37 -12.85 4.79 -0.74
C TYR A 37 -14.30 4.41 -1.02
N CYS A 38 -15.23 5.06 -0.32
CA CYS A 38 -16.66 4.77 -0.41
C CYS A 38 -17.45 6.01 0.06
N PRO A 39 -18.75 6.13 -0.27
CA PRO A 39 -19.57 7.23 0.24
C PRO A 39 -19.68 7.14 1.77
N CYS A 40 -19.76 8.28 2.47
CA CYS A 40 -19.85 8.32 3.93
C CYS A 40 -21.02 7.46 4.47
N SER A 41 -22.12 7.37 3.73
CA SER A 41 -23.28 6.53 4.08
C SER A 41 -22.97 5.03 4.12
N TYR A 42 -21.94 4.56 3.40
CA TYR A 42 -21.55 3.16 3.35
C TYR A 42 -20.57 2.77 4.46
N GLN A 43 -20.07 3.73 5.25
CA GLN A 43 -19.08 3.47 6.29
C GLN A 43 -19.56 2.42 7.32
N GLN A 44 -20.84 2.45 7.69
CA GLN A 44 -21.42 1.47 8.63
C GLN A 44 -21.48 0.06 8.03
N THR A 45 -21.88 -0.06 6.77
CA THR A 45 -21.85 -1.34 6.04
C THR A 45 -20.43 -1.85 5.88
N LEU A 46 -19.46 -0.96 5.65
CA LEU A 46 -18.06 -1.35 5.57
C LEU A 46 -17.55 -1.93 6.91
N ALA A 47 -18.04 -1.42 8.05
CA ALA A 47 -17.70 -1.94 9.36
C ALA A 47 -18.20 -3.38 9.60
N THR A 48 -19.30 -3.79 8.95
CA THR A 48 -19.85 -5.15 9.12
C THR A 48 -19.13 -6.21 8.29
N LEU A 49 -18.25 -5.82 7.36
CA LEU A 49 -17.49 -6.72 6.49
C LEU A 49 -16.25 -7.35 7.17
N ASN A 50 -16.13 -7.26 8.50
CA ASN A 50 -15.11 -7.94 9.32
C ASN A 50 -13.64 -7.68 8.90
N PHE A 51 -13.33 -6.47 8.42
CA PHE A 51 -11.95 -6.11 8.06
C PHE A 51 -11.01 -5.91 9.27
N ALA A 52 -11.58 -5.65 10.45
CA ALA A 52 -10.91 -5.06 11.62
C ALA A 52 -9.66 -5.79 12.14
N ASP A 53 -9.46 -7.07 11.80
CA ASP A 53 -8.30 -7.84 12.27
C ASP A 53 -7.40 -8.36 11.13
N SER A 54 -7.16 -7.54 10.10
CA SER A 54 -6.31 -7.89 8.94
C SER A 54 -4.90 -8.38 9.27
N LYS A 55 -4.43 -8.19 10.52
CA LYS A 55 -3.14 -8.65 11.04
C LYS A 55 -3.17 -10.12 11.51
N THR A 56 -4.32 -10.63 11.96
CA THR A 56 -4.49 -12.05 12.34
C THR A 56 -5.14 -12.87 11.23
N LEU A 57 -5.74 -12.21 10.24
CA LEU A 57 -6.31 -12.89 9.08
C LEU A 57 -5.23 -13.65 8.29
N LYS A 58 -5.54 -14.91 7.99
CA LYS A 58 -4.76 -15.75 7.08
C LYS A 58 -4.80 -15.19 5.66
N GLU A 59 -3.78 -15.53 4.86
CA GLU A 59 -3.64 -15.07 3.48
C GLU A 59 -4.90 -15.38 2.65
N GLU A 60 -5.44 -16.59 2.78
CA GLU A 60 -6.63 -17.04 2.06
C GLU A 60 -7.84 -16.16 2.38
N LYS A 61 -8.00 -15.77 3.66
CA LYS A 61 -9.13 -14.92 4.05
C LYS A 61 -8.98 -13.49 3.55
N ARG A 62 -7.76 -12.96 3.46
CA ARG A 62 -7.52 -11.65 2.86
C ARG A 62 -7.82 -11.66 1.37
N GLU A 63 -7.47 -12.74 0.68
CA GLU A 63 -7.79 -12.94 -0.74
C GLU A 63 -9.31 -12.95 -0.98
N GLU A 64 -10.07 -13.72 -0.19
CA GLU A 64 -11.54 -13.72 -0.26
C GLU A 64 -12.12 -12.31 -0.08
N LEU A 65 -11.70 -11.62 0.99
CA LEU A 65 -12.18 -10.26 1.29
C LEU A 65 -11.82 -9.26 0.19
N PHE A 66 -10.66 -9.42 -0.45
CA PHE A 66 -10.27 -8.57 -1.57
C PHE A 66 -11.10 -8.84 -2.83
N GLU A 67 -11.44 -10.11 -3.10
CA GLU A 67 -12.34 -10.44 -4.21
C GLU A 67 -13.77 -9.94 -3.95
N ASP A 68 -14.26 -10.00 -2.71
CA ASP A 68 -15.54 -9.40 -2.31
C ASP A 68 -15.54 -7.87 -2.51
N LEU A 69 -14.43 -7.19 -2.18
CA LEU A 69 -14.27 -5.75 -2.42
C LEU A 69 -14.26 -5.41 -3.92
N LYS A 70 -13.69 -6.27 -4.77
CA LYS A 70 -13.60 -6.03 -6.23
C LYS A 70 -14.95 -6.07 -6.93
N VAL A 71 -15.88 -6.89 -6.45
CA VAL A 71 -17.22 -7.02 -7.04
C VAL A 71 -18.24 -6.07 -6.41
N ASN A 72 -17.83 -5.28 -5.42
CA ASN A 72 -18.72 -4.38 -4.69
C ASN A 72 -18.75 -2.99 -5.34
N ASP A 73 -19.84 -2.69 -6.04
CA ASP A 73 -20.05 -1.39 -6.71
C ASP A 73 -20.18 -0.19 -5.75
N SER A 74 -20.27 -0.42 -4.44
CA SER A 74 -20.37 0.63 -3.42
C SER A 74 -19.02 1.09 -2.89
N VAL A 75 -17.92 0.49 -3.34
CA VAL A 75 -16.56 0.84 -2.95
C VAL A 75 -15.67 0.99 -4.18
N GLY A 76 -14.65 1.83 -4.07
CA GLY A 76 -13.56 1.91 -5.02
C GLY A 76 -12.23 1.69 -4.31
N TRP A 77 -11.24 1.18 -5.04
CA TRP A 77 -9.90 0.97 -4.51
C TRP A 77 -8.86 1.30 -5.59
N ALA A 78 -7.67 1.66 -5.14
CA ALA A 78 -6.51 1.81 -6.02
C ALA A 78 -5.24 1.42 -5.28
N VAL A 79 -4.20 1.15 -6.05
CA VAL A 79 -2.88 0.79 -5.53
C VAL A 79 -1.79 1.59 -6.21
N ASP A 80 -0.72 1.82 -5.47
CA ASP A 80 0.55 2.33 -5.97
C ASP A 80 1.65 1.35 -5.56
N ILE A 81 2.30 0.75 -6.55
CA ILE A 81 3.32 -0.29 -6.36
C ILE A 81 4.67 0.33 -6.67
N ILE A 82 5.50 0.47 -5.65
CA ILE A 82 6.84 1.04 -5.77
C ILE A 82 7.82 -0.11 -5.94
N ASP A 83 8.46 -0.15 -7.12
CA ASP A 83 9.47 -1.15 -7.45
C ASP A 83 10.69 -1.00 -6.51
N PRO A 84 11.26 -2.10 -5.98
CA PRO A 84 12.45 -2.04 -5.12
C PRO A 84 13.62 -1.31 -5.78
N ARG A 85 13.78 -1.44 -7.11
CA ARG A 85 14.85 -0.76 -7.87
C ARG A 85 14.64 0.74 -7.87
N GLU A 86 13.40 1.19 -8.03
CA GLU A 86 13.05 2.61 -7.93
C GLU A 86 13.30 3.13 -6.52
N LEU A 87 12.93 2.35 -5.50
CA LEU A 87 13.15 2.71 -4.11
C LEU A 87 14.65 2.84 -3.80
N SER A 88 15.47 1.87 -4.19
CA SER A 88 16.92 1.91 -4.05
C SER A 88 17.54 3.08 -4.82
N ALA A 89 17.10 3.32 -6.06
CA ALA A 89 17.59 4.42 -6.88
C ALA A 89 17.31 5.79 -6.25
N LYS A 90 16.10 6.01 -5.70
CA LYS A 90 15.73 7.26 -5.01
C LYS A 90 16.51 7.47 -3.71
N MET A 91 16.72 6.41 -2.92
CA MET A 91 17.39 6.50 -1.63
C MET A 91 18.92 6.59 -1.72
N LEU A 92 19.53 6.04 -2.78
CA LEU A 92 20.99 6.02 -3.00
C LEU A 92 21.48 7.15 -3.93
N ASN A 93 20.58 7.98 -4.45
CA ASN A 93 20.94 9.12 -5.30
C ASN A 93 21.80 10.16 -4.55
N LYS A 94 22.50 11.03 -5.27
CA LYS A 94 23.24 12.17 -4.71
C LYS A 94 22.32 13.10 -3.92
N ASN A 95 21.13 13.37 -4.45
CA ASN A 95 20.05 14.06 -3.74
C ASN A 95 19.13 13.01 -3.13
N LYS A 96 19.48 12.57 -1.91
CA LYS A 96 18.79 11.46 -1.24
C LYS A 96 17.38 11.86 -0.85
N ILE A 97 16.40 11.08 -1.32
CA ILE A 97 15.03 11.16 -0.85
C ILE A 97 14.86 10.09 0.24
N ASN A 98 14.37 10.51 1.41
CA ASN A 98 14.15 9.56 2.50
C ASN A 98 12.87 8.74 2.28
N LEU A 99 12.77 7.59 2.94
CA LEU A 99 11.62 6.68 2.78
C LEU A 99 10.29 7.33 3.17
N ASN A 100 10.28 8.25 4.16
CA ASN A 100 9.05 8.94 4.55
C ASN A 100 8.53 9.85 3.44
N GLU A 101 9.42 10.52 2.71
CA GLU A 101 9.05 11.38 1.61
C GLU A 101 8.46 10.57 0.45
N ILE A 102 9.09 9.44 0.09
CA ILE A 102 8.57 8.50 -0.90
C ILE A 102 7.18 7.96 -0.48
N SER A 103 7.02 7.59 0.79
CA SER A 103 5.75 7.17 1.37
C SER A 103 4.66 8.26 1.26
N HIS A 104 5.00 9.51 1.62
CA HIS A 104 4.06 10.62 1.56
C HIS A 104 3.65 10.93 0.11
N ASP A 105 4.59 10.87 -0.83
CA ASP A 105 4.30 11.14 -2.24
C ASP A 105 3.38 10.09 -2.85
N SER A 106 3.55 8.82 -2.46
CA SER A 106 2.68 7.71 -2.91
C SER A 106 1.24 7.90 -2.41
N ALA A 107 1.06 8.22 -1.13
CA ALA A 107 -0.25 8.52 -0.57
C ALA A 107 -0.90 9.76 -1.22
N ILE A 108 -0.13 10.84 -1.43
CA ILE A 108 -0.58 12.04 -2.14
C ILE A 108 -0.99 11.69 -3.57
N GLY A 109 -0.24 10.82 -4.25
CA GLY A 109 -0.54 10.32 -5.60
C GLY A 109 -1.87 9.58 -5.66
N LEU A 110 -2.15 8.70 -4.68
CA LEU A 110 -3.44 8.00 -4.57
C LEU A 110 -4.61 8.97 -4.34
N ILE A 111 -4.45 9.94 -3.43
CA ILE A 111 -5.48 10.96 -3.18
C ILE A 111 -5.75 11.76 -4.46
N THR A 112 -4.70 12.22 -5.12
CA THR A 112 -4.79 12.98 -6.38
C THR A 112 -5.48 12.17 -7.47
N ARG A 113 -5.19 10.87 -7.57
CA ARG A 113 -5.84 9.97 -8.54
C ARG A 113 -7.34 9.88 -8.29
N VAL A 114 -7.77 9.69 -7.04
CA VAL A 114 -9.20 9.61 -6.67
C VAL A 114 -9.93 10.93 -6.95
N LEU A 115 -9.30 12.07 -6.67
CA LEU A 115 -9.85 13.38 -7.00
C LEU A 115 -9.98 13.59 -8.52
N ASN A 116 -8.96 13.18 -9.29
CA ASN A 116 -8.97 13.31 -10.76
C ASN A 116 -10.03 12.41 -11.44
N ILE A 117 -10.41 11.30 -10.80
CA ILE A 117 -11.54 10.48 -11.23
C ILE A 117 -12.86 11.27 -11.07
N GLY A 118 -12.92 12.26 -10.19
CA GLY A 118 -14.14 13.06 -9.94
C GLY A 118 -14.95 12.58 -8.73
N ILE A 119 -14.31 11.85 -7.82
CA ILE A 119 -14.92 11.48 -6.53
C ILE A 119 -14.89 12.69 -5.59
N LEU A 120 -16.03 13.04 -5.00
CA LEU A 120 -16.14 14.08 -3.98
C LEU A 120 -15.58 13.58 -2.64
N LEU A 121 -14.26 13.64 -2.51
CA LEU A 121 -13.55 13.20 -1.32
C LEU A 121 -13.58 14.27 -0.23
N THR A 122 -14.16 13.95 0.93
CA THR A 122 -14.31 14.89 2.05
C THR A 122 -13.47 14.54 3.27
N GLU A 123 -13.21 13.25 3.50
CA GLU A 123 -12.38 12.79 4.62
C GLU A 123 -11.39 11.69 4.19
N VAL A 124 -10.15 11.78 4.68
CA VAL A 124 -9.11 10.78 4.41
C VAL A 124 -8.45 10.36 5.71
N TYR A 125 -8.38 9.05 5.91
CA TYR A 125 -7.82 8.40 7.08
C TYR A 125 -6.54 7.66 6.66
N LEU A 126 -5.43 7.89 7.37
CA LEU A 126 -4.14 7.27 7.06
C LEU A 126 -3.54 6.60 8.29
N ASP A 127 -2.97 5.41 8.11
CA ASP A 127 -2.04 4.84 9.09
C ASP A 127 -0.66 5.48 8.94
N THR A 128 0.04 5.67 10.06
CA THR A 128 1.43 6.13 10.03
C THR A 128 2.27 5.45 11.09
N VAL A 129 3.54 5.25 10.77
CA VAL A 129 4.59 4.85 11.71
C VAL A 129 5.35 6.06 12.29
N GLY A 130 5.10 7.27 11.79
CA GLY A 130 5.84 8.49 12.11
C GLY A 130 5.09 9.51 12.99
N ASP A 131 5.49 10.77 12.83
CA ASP A 131 4.86 11.93 13.45
C ASP A 131 3.57 12.29 12.70
N ALA A 132 2.44 11.88 13.29
CA ALA A 132 1.12 12.04 12.70
C ALA A 132 0.74 13.51 12.50
N GLU A 133 1.13 14.40 13.42
CA GLU A 133 0.76 15.82 13.37
C GLU A 133 1.41 16.51 12.18
N LYS A 134 2.72 16.30 11.98
CA LYS A 134 3.44 16.85 10.83
C LYS A 134 2.89 16.35 9.51
N TYR A 135 2.57 15.05 9.45
CA TYR A 135 2.05 14.47 8.22
C TYR A 135 0.64 14.99 7.91
N GLN A 136 -0.22 15.06 8.91
CA GLN A 136 -1.55 15.64 8.79
C GLN A 136 -1.49 17.11 8.35
N ALA A 137 -0.61 17.92 8.94
CA ALA A 137 -0.41 19.31 8.55
C ALA A 137 0.02 19.44 7.08
N LYS A 138 0.96 18.60 6.61
CA LYS A 138 1.39 18.56 5.19
C LYS A 138 0.20 18.26 4.26
N LEU A 139 -0.63 17.27 4.61
CA LEU A 139 -1.79 16.89 3.81
C LEU A 139 -2.88 17.97 3.80
N SER A 140 -3.22 18.52 4.97
CA SER A 140 -4.20 19.61 5.10
C SER A 140 -3.77 20.88 4.36
N GLN A 141 -2.47 21.19 4.34
CA GLN A 141 -1.95 22.32 3.55
C GLN A 141 -2.10 22.08 2.05
N ARG A 142 -1.88 20.83 1.60
CA ARG A 142 -1.95 20.46 0.17
C ARG A 142 -3.38 20.33 -0.34
N PHE A 143 -4.30 19.83 0.49
CA PHE A 143 -5.71 19.60 0.15
C PHE A 143 -6.62 20.23 1.21
N PRO A 144 -6.80 21.56 1.20
CA PRO A 144 -7.50 22.29 2.27
C PRO A 144 -9.00 21.96 2.37
N SER A 145 -9.61 21.42 1.31
CA SER A 145 -11.03 21.03 1.28
C SER A 145 -11.30 19.65 1.88
N ILE A 146 -10.25 18.91 2.27
CA ILE A 146 -10.34 17.54 2.76
C ILE A 146 -9.91 17.51 4.22
N LYS A 147 -10.72 16.86 5.06
CA LYS A 147 -10.36 16.58 6.45
C LYS A 147 -9.46 15.36 6.50
N PHE A 148 -8.25 15.53 7.03
CA PHE A 148 -7.31 14.43 7.25
C PHE A 148 -7.31 13.98 8.71
N VAL A 149 -7.28 12.66 8.91
CA VAL A 149 -7.03 12.04 10.19
C VAL A 149 -5.87 11.09 10.02
N VAL A 150 -4.72 11.44 10.59
CA VAL A 150 -3.53 10.58 10.60
C VAL A 150 -3.38 10.03 12.01
N SER A 151 -3.35 8.71 12.15
CA SER A 151 -3.14 8.09 13.46
C SER A 151 -2.34 6.80 13.34
N LYS A 152 -1.79 6.36 14.48
CA LYS A 152 -1.12 5.06 14.57
C LYS A 152 -2.17 3.99 14.77
N LYS A 153 -2.01 2.84 14.09
CA LYS A 153 -2.98 1.72 14.11
C LYS A 153 -4.35 2.15 13.59
N ALA A 154 -4.36 3.01 12.58
CA ALA A 154 -5.60 3.49 11.96
C ALA A 154 -6.39 2.33 11.33
N ASP A 155 -5.72 1.25 10.92
CA ASP A 155 -6.30 0.01 10.40
C ASP A 155 -7.23 -0.70 11.38
N SER A 156 -6.98 -0.57 12.69
CA SER A 156 -7.82 -1.13 13.75
C SER A 156 -8.96 -0.18 14.18
N LEU A 157 -8.88 1.10 13.82
CA LEU A 157 -9.84 2.13 14.24
C LEU A 157 -10.87 2.45 13.15
N TYR A 158 -10.45 2.41 11.89
CA TYR A 158 -11.24 2.86 10.77
C TYR A 158 -11.40 1.74 9.73
N PRO A 159 -12.63 1.27 9.46
CA PRO A 159 -12.89 0.20 8.49
C PRO A 159 -12.33 0.48 7.09
N VAL A 160 -12.33 1.74 6.65
CA VAL A 160 -11.75 2.15 5.36
C VAL A 160 -10.24 1.94 5.30
N VAL A 161 -9.51 2.21 6.39
CA VAL A 161 -8.07 1.96 6.47
C VAL A 161 -7.82 0.46 6.55
N SER A 162 -8.66 -0.27 7.28
CA SER A 162 -8.61 -1.72 7.36
C SER A 162 -8.77 -2.40 5.98
N GLY A 163 -9.73 -1.93 5.19
CA GLY A 163 -9.91 -2.39 3.81
C GLY A 163 -8.74 -2.00 2.90
N ALA A 164 -8.23 -0.77 3.01
CA ALA A 164 -7.01 -0.34 2.30
C ALA A 164 -5.80 -1.22 2.64
N SER A 165 -5.69 -1.65 3.90
CA SER A 165 -4.67 -2.59 4.37
C SER A 165 -4.73 -3.93 3.67
N ILE A 166 -5.94 -4.47 3.46
CA ILE A 166 -6.16 -5.71 2.72
C ILE A 166 -5.76 -5.52 1.26
N VAL A 167 -6.20 -4.43 0.63
CA VAL A 167 -5.82 -4.08 -0.75
C VAL A 167 -4.30 -4.04 -0.92
N ALA A 168 -3.58 -3.38 0.00
CA ALA A 168 -2.12 -3.28 -0.03
C ALA A 168 -1.44 -4.64 0.17
N LYS A 169 -1.84 -5.40 1.21
CA LYS A 169 -1.23 -6.70 1.55
C LYS A 169 -1.45 -7.75 0.45
N VAL A 170 -2.68 -7.89 -0.04
CA VAL A 170 -3.01 -8.87 -1.09
C VAL A 170 -2.28 -8.52 -2.39
N THR A 171 -2.25 -7.25 -2.77
CA THR A 171 -1.51 -6.80 -3.96
C THR A 171 -0.03 -7.08 -3.84
N ARG A 172 0.58 -6.81 -2.68
CA ARG A 172 1.98 -7.13 -2.41
C ARG A 172 2.25 -8.63 -2.48
N ASP A 173 1.45 -9.45 -1.82
CA ASP A 173 1.60 -10.91 -1.76
C ASP A 173 1.45 -11.53 -3.17
N ARG A 174 0.50 -11.03 -3.98
CA ARG A 174 0.35 -11.41 -5.40
C ARG A 174 1.56 -10.99 -6.24
N THR A 175 2.06 -9.77 -6.06
CA THR A 175 3.22 -9.25 -6.80
C THR A 175 4.49 -10.05 -6.46
N LEU A 176 4.67 -10.42 -5.19
CA LEU A 176 5.77 -11.27 -4.74
C LEU A 176 5.72 -12.68 -5.34
N ARG A 177 4.53 -13.31 -5.40
CA ARG A 177 4.37 -14.64 -6.03
C ARG A 177 4.71 -14.63 -7.53
N GLY A 178 4.41 -13.53 -8.20
CA GLY A 178 4.69 -13.33 -9.62
C GLY A 178 6.08 -12.75 -9.92
N TRP A 179 6.91 -12.47 -8.91
CA TRP A 179 8.17 -11.76 -9.09
C TRP A 179 9.19 -12.63 -9.84
N ILE A 180 9.69 -12.10 -10.97
CA ILE A 180 10.78 -12.70 -11.74
C ILE A 180 12.01 -11.84 -11.52
N PHE A 181 13.05 -12.40 -10.91
CA PHE A 181 14.34 -11.72 -10.77
C PHE A 181 15.09 -11.79 -12.10
N GLU A 182 15.56 -10.66 -12.58
CA GLU A 182 16.36 -10.58 -13.81
C GLU A 182 17.64 -11.42 -13.69
N GLU A 183 18.14 -11.60 -12.47
CA GLU A 183 19.33 -12.40 -12.16
C GLU A 183 19.07 -13.92 -12.10
N THR A 184 17.82 -14.38 -12.17
CA THR A 184 17.44 -15.80 -11.99
C THR A 184 17.21 -16.59 -13.27
N ALA A 185 17.92 -16.25 -14.35
CA ALA A 185 17.87 -17.03 -15.59
C ALA A 185 18.28 -18.51 -15.39
N GLU A 186 19.07 -18.85 -14.36
CA GLU A 186 19.49 -20.22 -14.11
C GLU A 186 19.45 -20.58 -12.60
N ASN A 187 18.49 -21.42 -12.20
CA ASN A 187 18.53 -22.27 -10.99
C ASN A 187 18.40 -21.65 -9.57
N MET A 188 17.59 -20.60 -9.34
CA MET A 188 17.28 -20.19 -7.95
C MET A 188 15.83 -20.47 -7.53
N HIS A 189 15.67 -21.15 -6.39
CA HIS A 189 14.38 -21.51 -5.81
C HIS A 189 13.58 -20.28 -5.40
N ARG A 190 12.34 -20.18 -5.91
CA ARG A 190 11.40 -19.05 -5.74
C ARG A 190 10.80 -18.88 -4.34
N ASN A 191 11.39 -19.48 -3.30
CA ASN A 191 10.76 -19.57 -1.97
C ASN A 191 11.34 -18.55 -0.98
N PHE A 192 11.05 -17.28 -1.21
CA PHE A 192 11.62 -16.12 -0.50
C PHE A 192 10.95 -15.82 0.86
N GLY A 193 9.84 -16.49 1.17
CA GLY A 193 9.04 -16.17 2.36
C GLY A 193 8.54 -14.73 2.35
N SER A 194 8.50 -14.08 3.52
CA SER A 194 7.92 -12.74 3.68
C SER A 194 8.83 -11.57 3.25
N GLY A 195 10.09 -11.85 2.89
CA GLY A 195 11.10 -10.86 2.50
C GLY A 195 11.66 -10.01 3.65
N TYR A 196 11.27 -10.26 4.91
CA TYR A 196 11.82 -9.54 6.06
C TYR A 196 13.24 -10.02 6.40
N PRO A 197 14.16 -9.11 6.77
CA PRO A 197 15.55 -9.44 7.05
C PRO A 197 15.74 -10.43 8.22
N GLY A 198 14.80 -10.48 9.17
CA GLY A 198 14.79 -11.45 10.26
C GLY A 198 14.12 -12.80 9.94
N GLY A 199 13.59 -12.98 8.72
CA GLY A 199 12.89 -14.20 8.33
C GLY A 199 13.88 -15.31 7.95
N ALA A 200 13.76 -16.48 8.57
CA ALA A 200 14.63 -17.63 8.32
C ALA A 200 14.72 -18.05 6.83
N ARG A 201 13.67 -17.79 6.03
CA ARG A 201 13.66 -18.03 4.57
C ARG A 201 14.33 -16.91 3.76
N CYS A 202 14.24 -15.66 4.22
CA CYS A 202 14.92 -14.52 3.59
C CYS A 202 16.44 -14.57 3.80
N LEU A 203 16.89 -15.08 4.96
CA LEU A 203 18.31 -15.27 5.26
C LEU A 203 18.95 -16.45 4.52
N LYS A 204 18.16 -17.48 4.17
CA LYS A 204 18.64 -18.65 3.41
C LYS A 204 18.70 -18.44 1.91
N LEU A 205 18.41 -17.23 1.46
CA LEU A 205 18.41 -16.89 0.06
C LEU A 205 19.84 -16.78 -0.45
N SER A 206 20.18 -17.58 -1.45
CA SER A 206 21.46 -17.48 -2.16
C SER A 206 21.71 -16.07 -2.70
N ILE A 207 20.68 -15.27 -3.04
CA ILE A 207 20.85 -13.86 -3.42
C ILE A 207 21.40 -13.02 -2.27
N VAL A 208 20.89 -13.18 -1.04
CA VAL A 208 21.34 -12.37 0.11
C VAL A 208 22.71 -12.84 0.60
N CYS A 209 22.96 -14.15 0.61
CA CYS A 209 24.24 -14.72 1.05
C CYS A 209 25.36 -14.68 -0.03
N ASN A 210 25.07 -14.95 -1.30
CA ASN A 210 26.09 -14.99 -2.36
C ASN A 210 26.40 -13.61 -2.96
N ASN A 211 25.46 -12.64 -2.99
CA ASN A 211 25.82 -11.27 -3.39
C ASN A 211 26.68 -10.55 -2.34
N PHE A 212 26.69 -11.01 -1.08
CA PHE A 212 27.67 -10.53 -0.09
C PHE A 212 29.08 -11.08 -0.34
N GLN A 213 29.23 -12.25 -0.98
CA GLN A 213 30.56 -12.78 -1.34
C GLN A 213 31.16 -12.12 -2.58
N SER A 214 30.36 -11.49 -3.45
CA SER A 214 30.88 -10.80 -4.66
C SER A 214 31.34 -9.36 -4.41
N PHE A 215 31.10 -8.79 -3.23
CA PHE A 215 31.63 -7.48 -2.81
C PHE A 215 32.85 -7.57 -1.87
N GLY A 216 33.41 -8.78 -1.67
CA GLY A 216 34.62 -9.01 -0.87
C GLY A 216 35.93 -8.76 -1.63
N GLY A 217 35.98 -7.74 -2.49
CA GLY A 217 37.13 -7.50 -3.37
C GLY A 217 37.24 -6.06 -3.87
N LEU A 218 37.03 -5.08 -2.99
CA LEU A 218 37.50 -3.69 -3.15
C LEU A 218 37.35 -2.95 -1.81
N PHE A 219 38.22 -3.31 -0.88
CA PHE A 219 38.77 -2.42 0.16
C PHE A 219 40.28 -2.55 0.12
#